data_AF-A0A7G4A1B1-F1
#
_entry.id   AF-A0A7G4A1B1-F1
#
_cell.length_a   1.000
_cell.length_b   1.000
_cell.length_c   1.000
_cell.angle_alpha   90.00
_cell.angle_beta   90.00
_cell.angle_gamma   90.00
#
_symmetry.space_group_name_H-M   'P 1'
#
loop_
_entity.id
_entity.type
_entity.pdbx_description
1 polymer ?
#
loop_
_entity_poly.entity_id
_entity_poly.type
_entity_poly.pdbx_seq_one_letter_code
_entity_poly.pdbx_strand_id
1 'polypeptide(L)'
;MKRTLLTALLLTVTTAALADSVIVTETKSWKSVPITVDTSAHTYTTVEGPVPTGDFYYTYPGYRCLKEKRDIAGVDALIFHAGVGGGSEIYCYPE
;
A
#
# COMPACT_ATOMS: atom_id res chain seq x y z
N MET A 1 -53.10 -23.49 9.28
CA MET A 1 -51.75 -23.11 9.74
C MET A 1 -50.78 -23.18 8.56
N LYS A 2 -49.89 -22.18 8.47
CA LYS A 2 -48.92 -21.79 7.44
C LYS A 2 -48.25 -22.93 6.64
N ARG A 3 -48.30 -22.83 5.30
CA ARG A 3 -47.34 -23.44 4.36
C ARG A 3 -47.01 -22.41 3.30
N THR A 4 -46.32 -21.36 3.71
CA THR A 4 -45.69 -20.42 2.79
C THR A 4 -44.26 -20.25 3.24
N LEU A 5 -43.39 -20.16 2.23
CA LEU A 5 -42.00 -19.70 2.31
C LEU A 5 -40.97 -20.79 2.65
N LEU A 6 -40.40 -21.37 1.60
CA LEU A 6 -38.98 -21.71 1.56
C LEU A 6 -38.52 -21.69 0.10
N THR A 7 -38.82 -20.57 -0.57
CA THR A 7 -38.21 -20.19 -1.85
C THR A 7 -37.17 -19.13 -1.54
N ALA A 8 -36.01 -19.24 -2.21
CA ALA A 8 -34.88 -18.30 -2.18
C ALA A 8 -33.97 -18.38 -0.96
N LEU A 9 -33.08 -19.38 -0.94
CA LEU A 9 -31.76 -19.18 -0.36
C LEU A 9 -30.98 -18.32 -1.38
N LEU A 10 -31.01 -17.00 -1.16
CA LEU A 10 -30.39 -16.01 -2.02
C LEU A 10 -28.88 -16.24 -2.12
N LEU A 11 -28.40 -16.28 -3.36
CA LEU A 11 -27.02 -15.96 -3.72
C LEU A 11 -26.72 -14.52 -3.30
N THR A 12 -25.93 -14.34 -2.25
CA THR A 12 -25.20 -13.09 -2.05
C THR A 12 -23.76 -13.43 -1.66
N VAL A 13 -22.99 -13.91 -2.65
CA VAL A 13 -21.55 -13.68 -2.61
C VAL A 13 -21.39 -12.18 -2.85
N THR A 14 -21.36 -11.41 -1.76
CA THR A 14 -20.99 -10.00 -1.83
C THR A 14 -19.53 -9.98 -2.27
N THR A 15 -19.29 -9.74 -3.56
CA THR A 15 -18.00 -9.22 -4.02
C THR A 15 -17.86 -7.85 -3.37
N ALA A 16 -17.25 -7.82 -2.19
CA ALA A 16 -16.67 -6.59 -1.66
C ALA A 16 -15.58 -6.21 -2.66
N ALA A 17 -15.94 -5.38 -3.64
CA ALA A 17 -14.96 -4.63 -4.39
C ALA A 17 -14.28 -3.71 -3.35
N LEU A 18 -13.16 -4.17 -2.81
CA LEU A 18 -12.27 -3.35 -2.02
C LEU A 18 -11.95 -2.16 -2.91
N ALA A 19 -12.44 -0.98 -2.56
CA ALA A 19 -12.01 0.24 -3.23
C ALA A 19 -10.50 0.33 -2.98
N ASP A 20 -9.71 0.20 -4.04
CA ASP A 20 -8.26 0.36 -3.97
C ASP A 20 -7.96 1.71 -3.26
N SER A 21 -6.99 1.71 -2.35
CA SER A 21 -6.57 2.95 -1.70
C SER A 21 -6.13 3.99 -2.76
N VAL A 22 -6.22 5.27 -2.39
CA VAL A 22 -5.83 6.38 -3.27
C VAL A 22 -4.39 6.19 -3.78
N ILE A 23 -3.49 5.69 -2.94
CA ILE A 23 -2.10 5.41 -3.33
C ILE A 23 -2.00 4.25 -4.30
N VAL A 24 -2.73 3.16 -4.09
CA VAL A 24 -2.75 2.03 -5.04
C VAL A 24 -3.26 2.50 -6.40
N THR A 25 -4.28 3.36 -6.42
CA THR A 25 -4.81 3.94 -7.66
C THR A 25 -3.80 4.87 -8.35
N GLU A 26 -3.18 5.79 -7.62
CA GLU A 26 -2.18 6.75 -8.13
C GLU A 26 -0.98 6.02 -8.75
N THR A 27 -0.49 5.00 -8.06
CA THR A 27 0.74 4.29 -8.43
C THR A 27 0.49 3.03 -9.25
N LYS A 28 -0.71 2.88 -9.84
CA LYS A 28 -1.11 1.69 -10.58
C LYS A 28 -0.21 1.35 -11.77
N SER A 29 0.34 2.36 -12.43
CA SER A 29 1.26 2.21 -13.59
C SER A 29 2.75 2.30 -13.22
N TRP A 30 3.07 2.55 -11.94
CA TRP A 30 4.43 2.82 -11.49
C TRP A 30 5.20 1.51 -11.28
N LYS A 31 6.53 1.57 -11.37
CA LYS A 31 7.38 0.42 -11.03
C LYS A 31 7.43 0.20 -9.52
N SER A 32 7.42 -1.05 -9.09
CA SER A 32 7.54 -1.42 -7.68
C SER A 32 9.00 -1.71 -7.32
N VAL A 33 9.48 -1.17 -6.20
CA VAL A 33 10.82 -1.41 -5.66
C VAL A 33 10.71 -2.04 -4.27
N PRO A 34 11.04 -3.33 -4.09
CA PRO A 34 10.97 -3.96 -2.78
C PRO A 34 11.99 -3.37 -1.81
N ILE A 35 11.55 -3.12 -0.58
CA ILE A 35 12.38 -2.65 0.53
C ILE A 35 12.23 -3.54 1.75
N THR A 36 13.26 -3.57 2.58
CA THR A 36 13.21 -4.04 3.95
C THR A 36 13.05 -2.83 4.86
N VAL A 37 12.17 -2.91 5.85
CA VAL A 37 12.00 -1.86 6.86
C VAL A 37 12.46 -2.35 8.23
N ASP A 38 13.17 -1.50 8.96
CA ASP A 38 13.40 -1.65 10.39
C ASP A 38 12.47 -0.65 11.10
N THR A 39 11.40 -1.19 11.71
CA THR A 39 10.40 -0.40 12.42
C THR A 39 10.92 0.15 13.74
N SER A 40 11.95 -0.44 14.33
CA SER A 40 12.54 0.07 15.58
C SER A 40 13.48 1.24 15.31
N ALA A 41 14.28 1.15 14.25
CA ALA A 41 15.19 2.21 13.83
C ALA A 41 14.53 3.26 12.91
N HIS A 42 13.31 3.00 12.43
CA HIS A 42 12.61 3.81 11.40
C HIS A 42 13.46 3.98 10.14
N THR A 43 14.08 2.89 9.69
CA THR A 43 14.90 2.89 8.47
C THR A 43 14.39 1.92 7.41
N TYR A 44 14.78 2.16 6.16
CA TYR A 44 14.56 1.23 5.05
C TYR A 44 15.82 0.97 4.24
N THR A 45 15.90 -0.22 3.63
CA THR A 45 16.94 -0.59 2.67
C THR A 45 16.30 -1.20 1.44
N THR A 46 16.79 -0.86 0.25
CA THR A 46 16.32 -1.45 -1.02
C THR A 46 16.86 -2.87 -1.15
N VAL A 47 15.97 -3.82 -1.47
CA VAL A 47 16.39 -5.19 -1.80
C VAL A 47 16.98 -5.14 -3.21
N GLU A 48 18.26 -5.52 -3.31
CA GLU A 48 19.16 -5.54 -4.48
C GLU A 48 18.62 -5.05 -5.85
N GLY A 49 19.35 -4.10 -6.44
CA GLY A 49 19.15 -3.66 -7.82
C GLY A 49 19.17 -2.13 -7.93
N PRO A 50 19.44 -1.59 -9.13
CA PRO A 50 19.36 -0.15 -9.35
C PRO A 50 17.91 0.30 -9.18
N VAL A 51 17.73 1.40 -8.43
CA VAL A 51 16.47 2.11 -8.37
C VAL A 51 16.10 2.54 -9.81
N PRO A 52 14.90 2.22 -10.32
CA PRO A 52 14.52 2.53 -11.68
C PRO A 52 14.48 4.04 -11.93
N THR A 53 14.76 4.41 -13.18
CA THR A 53 14.47 5.76 -13.67
C THR A 53 12.97 5.91 -13.97
N GLY A 54 12.42 7.11 -13.72
CA GLY A 54 10.99 7.41 -13.91
C GLY A 54 10.14 7.17 -12.65
N ASP A 55 8.86 6.89 -12.85
CA ASP A 55 7.87 6.74 -11.77
C ASP A 55 7.97 5.37 -11.11
N PHE A 56 8.20 5.37 -9.81
CA PHE A 56 8.25 4.17 -9.00
C PHE A 56 7.86 4.45 -7.55
N TYR A 57 7.43 3.40 -6.86
CA TYR A 57 7.17 3.41 -5.43
C TYR A 57 7.97 2.30 -4.75
N TYR A 58 8.26 2.47 -3.46
CA TYR A 58 8.82 1.41 -2.64
C TYR A 58 7.70 0.57 -2.04
N THR A 59 7.92 -0.73 -1.84
CA THR A 59 6.93 -1.63 -1.25
C THR A 59 7.52 -2.54 -0.19
N TYR A 60 6.74 -2.75 0.87
CA TYR A 60 6.93 -3.81 1.86
C TYR A 60 5.53 -4.31 2.28
N PRO A 61 5.41 -5.46 2.97
CA PRO A 61 4.11 -6.11 3.19
C PRO A 61 3.02 -5.18 3.72
N GLY A 62 1.98 -4.94 2.91
CA GLY A 62 0.81 -4.14 3.25
C GLY A 62 0.95 -2.62 3.03
N TYR A 63 2.06 -2.16 2.43
CA TYR A 63 2.33 -0.74 2.28
C TYR A 63 2.94 -0.37 0.91
N ARG A 64 2.58 0.83 0.43
CA ARG A 64 3.29 1.56 -0.63
C ARG A 64 3.92 2.81 -0.05
N CYS A 65 5.19 3.03 -0.37
CA CYS A 65 5.92 4.21 0.05
C CYS A 65 6.35 5.07 -1.12
N LEU A 66 6.16 6.37 -0.96
CA LEU A 66 6.50 7.38 -1.93
C LEU A 66 7.64 8.25 -1.41
N LYS A 67 8.42 8.82 -2.32
CA LYS A 67 9.46 9.81 -1.97
C LYS A 67 8.87 11.12 -1.49
N GLU A 68 7.66 11.42 -1.93
CA GLU A 68 6.94 12.65 -1.60
C GLU A 68 5.76 12.30 -0.73
N LYS A 69 5.49 13.14 0.27
CA LYS A 69 4.30 13.03 1.09
C LYS A 69 3.06 13.30 0.23
N ARG A 70 2.03 12.49 0.47
CA ARG A 70 0.65 12.69 0.03
C ARG A 70 -0.23 13.00 1.22
N ASP A 71 -1.10 13.98 1.03
CA ASP A 71 -2.15 14.33 1.99
C ASP A 71 -3.40 13.53 1.65
N ILE A 72 -3.59 12.43 2.36
CA ILE A 72 -4.74 11.53 2.19
C ILE A 72 -5.63 11.70 3.40
N ALA A 73 -6.91 12.00 3.17
CA ALA A 73 -7.86 12.22 4.23
C ALA A 73 -7.98 10.98 5.14
N GLY A 74 -7.66 11.16 6.43
CA GLY A 74 -7.78 10.11 7.45
C GLY A 74 -6.69 9.05 7.42
N VAL A 75 -5.58 9.26 6.70
CA VAL A 75 -4.45 8.33 6.65
C VAL A 75 -3.15 9.06 7.00
N ASP A 76 -2.51 8.64 8.09
CA ASP A 76 -1.18 9.11 8.47
C ASP A 76 -0.10 8.23 7.82
N ALA A 77 0.88 8.87 7.21
CA ALA A 77 2.01 8.17 6.60
C ALA A 77 3.02 7.72 7.65
N LEU A 78 3.48 6.47 7.56
CA LEU A 78 4.67 6.03 8.29
C LEU A 78 5.92 6.57 7.59
N ILE A 79 6.82 7.18 8.34
CA ILE A 79 8.03 7.80 7.79
C ILE A 79 9.23 6.90 8.07
N PHE A 80 10.00 6.60 7.03
CA PHE A 80 11.26 5.86 7.15
C PHE A 80 12.39 6.62 6.47
N HIS A 81 13.57 6.58 7.08
CA HIS A 81 14.80 7.15 6.54
C HIS A 81 15.61 6.06 5.84
N ALA A 82 16.41 6.41 4.85
CA ALA A 82 17.33 5.42 4.27
C ALA A 82 18.30 4.90 5.34
N GLY A 83 18.49 3.58 5.40
CA GLY A 83 19.47 2.93 6.28
C GLY A 83 20.94 3.19 5.89
N VAL A 84 21.16 3.90 4.78
CA VAL A 84 22.48 4.37 4.33
C VAL A 84 22.57 5.90 4.49
N GLY A 85 23.73 6.39 4.92
CA GLY A 85 23.94 7.83 5.15
C GLY A 85 23.69 8.65 3.88
N GLY A 86 22.88 9.71 4.00
CA GLY A 86 22.56 10.64 2.91
C GLY A 86 21.40 10.23 2.01
N GLY A 87 20.70 9.13 2.29
CA GLY A 87 19.47 8.78 1.56
C GLY A 87 18.24 9.58 2.02
N SER A 88 17.22 9.60 1.18
CA SER A 88 15.99 10.37 1.39
C SER A 88 15.01 9.69 2.34
N GLU A 89 14.02 10.44 2.80
CA GLU A 89 12.85 9.91 3.49
C GLU A 89 11.86 9.28 2.50
N ILE A 90 11.08 8.32 2.99
CA ILE A 90 9.92 7.76 2.29
C ILE A 90 8.70 7.80 3.21
N TYR A 91 7.53 7.96 2.58
CA TYR A 91 6.23 8.09 3.22
C TYR A 91 5.36 6.91 2.83
N CYS A 92 5.07 6.04 3.80
CA CYS A 92 4.42 4.75 3.58
C CYS A 92 2.94 4.78 4.00
N TYR A 93 2.09 4.30 3.10
CA TYR A 93 0.64 4.27 3.23
C TYR A 93 0.14 2.82 3.15
N PRO A 94 -0.88 2.44 3.93
CA PRO A 94 -1.48 1.12 3.82
C PRO A 94 -2.11 0.93 2.43
N GLU A 95 -1.92 -0.26 1.87
CA GLU A 95 -2.57 -0.68 0.61
C GLU A 95 -4.06 -0.99 0.78
#